data_AF-A0A7W0KI90-F1
#
_entry.id   AF-A0A7W0KI90-F1
#
_cell.length_a   1.000
_cell.length_b   1.000
_cell.length_c   1.000
_cell.angle_alpha   90.00
_cell.angle_beta   90.00
_cell.angle_gamma   90.00
#
_symmetry.space_group_name_H-M   'P 1'
#
loop_
_entity.id
_entity.type
_entity.pdbx_description
1 polymer ?
#
loop_
_entity_poly.entity_id
_entity_poly.type
_entity_poly.pdbx_seq_one_letter_code
_entity_poly.pdbx_strand_id
1 'polypeptide(L)'
;TRTFRSPALHRLRHRPPALLAAPIRRLRHLSLRSRRLGKLKKRLWWREQPKPKVSAETKAELTAHFADDVRLLGRLIDADLSAWTGPAQIDRRS
;
A
#
# COMPACT_ATOMS: atom_id res chain seq x y z
N THR A 1 10.12 14.61 16.39
CA THR A 1 10.08 15.87 15.61
C THR A 1 9.75 15.56 14.16
N ARG A 2 8.74 16.20 13.56
CA ARG A 2 8.34 15.89 12.17
C ARG A 2 9.33 16.57 11.22
N THR A 3 10.17 15.78 10.55
CA THR A 3 11.13 16.29 9.56
C THR A 3 10.42 16.63 8.26
N PHE A 4 10.59 17.87 7.80
CA PHE A 4 10.04 18.33 6.54
C PHE A 4 11.13 18.31 5.47
N ARG A 5 10.88 17.57 4.38
CA ARG A 5 11.80 17.46 3.23
C ARG A 5 12.21 18.82 2.63
N SER A 6 11.35 19.83 2.76
CA SER A 6 11.66 21.22 2.40
C SER A 6 10.90 22.20 3.31
N PRO A 7 11.60 22.92 4.20
CA PRO A 7 10.98 23.92 5.08
C PRO A 7 10.33 25.09 4.32
N ALA A 8 10.92 25.49 3.18
CA ALA A 8 10.42 26.59 2.35
C ALA A 8 9.05 26.27 1.76
N LEU A 9 8.88 25.07 1.18
CA LEU A 9 7.59 24.61 0.66
C LEU A 9 6.54 24.43 1.76
N HIS A 10 6.96 23.98 2.94
CA HIS A 10 6.08 23.91 4.10
C HIS A 10 5.55 25.30 4.49
N ARG A 11 6.44 26.31 4.60
CA ARG A 11 6.03 27.69 4.89
C ARG A 11 5.10 28.23 3.81
N LEU A 12 5.44 28.05 2.53
CA LEU A 12 4.62 28.51 1.40
C LEU A 12 3.20 27.94 1.44
N ARG A 13 3.05 26.66 1.82
CA ARG A 13 1.74 26.01 1.96
C ARG A 13 0.89 26.57 3.09
N HIS A 14 1.51 26.95 4.21
CA HIS A 14 0.82 27.33 5.45
C HIS A 14 0.68 28.83 5.66
N ARG A 15 1.63 29.62 5.15
CA ARG A 15 1.69 31.08 5.23
C ARG A 15 2.21 31.63 3.90
N PRO A 16 1.39 31.62 2.83
CA PRO A 16 1.80 32.15 1.54
C PRO A 16 1.93 33.69 1.60
N PRO A 17 2.91 34.27 0.88
CA PRO A 17 2.92 35.70 0.60
C PRO A 17 1.61 36.13 -0.07
N ALA A 18 1.17 37.38 0.15
CA ALA A 18 -0.13 37.87 -0.31
C ALA A 18 -0.37 37.63 -1.81
N LEU A 19 0.64 37.88 -2.64
CA LEU A 19 0.61 37.68 -4.09
C LEU A 19 0.36 36.22 -4.51
N LEU A 20 0.77 35.26 -3.66
CA LEU A 20 0.66 33.84 -3.95
C LEU A 20 -0.51 33.16 -3.22
N ALA A 21 -1.23 33.88 -2.35
CA ALA A 21 -2.29 33.30 -1.54
C ALA A 21 -3.42 32.69 -2.38
N ALA A 22 -3.89 33.41 -3.41
CA ALA A 22 -4.94 32.95 -4.31
C ALA A 22 -4.52 31.71 -5.14
N PRO A 23 -3.38 31.70 -5.86
CA PRO A 23 -2.97 30.53 -6.63
C PRO A 23 -2.68 29.31 -5.73
N ILE A 24 -2.08 29.50 -4.56
CA ILE A 24 -1.82 28.39 -3.61
C ILE A 24 -3.13 27.79 -3.07
N ARG A 25 -4.14 28.62 -2.77
CA ARG A 25 -5.47 28.12 -2.39
C ARG A 25 -6.11 27.31 -3.51
N ARG A 26 -6.05 27.78 -4.77
CA ARG A 26 -6.59 27.05 -5.93
C ARG A 26 -5.89 25.70 -6.10
N LEU A 27 -4.56 25.65 -6.05
CA LEU A 27 -3.79 24.41 -6.09
C LEU A 27 -4.16 23.45 -4.96
N ARG A 28 -4.37 23.96 -3.74
CA ARG A 28 -4.83 23.16 -2.60
C ARG A 28 -6.20 22.54 -2.86
N HIS A 29 -7.15 23.33 -3.38
CA HIS A 29 -8.49 22.83 -3.73
C HIS A 29 -8.45 21.78 -4.83
N LEU A 30 -7.63 21.98 -5.87
CA LEU A 30 -7.45 21.00 -6.94
C LEU A 30 -6.82 19.70 -6.43
N SER A 31 -5.79 19.79 -5.58
CA SER A 31 -5.15 18.62 -4.96
C SER A 31 -6.10 17.85 -4.04
N LEU A 32 -6.94 18.54 -3.27
CA LEU A 32 -7.96 17.90 -2.44
C LEU A 32 -9.03 17.22 -3.29
N ARG A 33 -9.46 17.86 -4.39
CA ARG A 33 -10.43 17.30 -5.35
C ARG A 33 -9.88 16.06 -6.04
N SER A 34 -8.63 16.10 -6.52
CA SER A 34 -7.99 14.95 -7.17
C SER A 34 -7.74 13.80 -6.20
N ARG A 35 -7.35 14.06 -4.95
CA ARG A 35 -7.24 13.02 -3.91
C ARG A 35 -8.58 12.37 -3.58
N ARG A 36 -9.65 13.16 -3.47
CA ARG A 36 -11.01 12.62 -3.23
C ARG A 36 -11.45 11.73 -4.38
N LEU A 37 -11.23 12.17 -5.62
CA LEU A 37 -11.53 11.37 -6.81
C LEU A 37 -10.66 10.11 -6.92
N GLY A 38 -9.36 10.18 -6.56
CA GLY A 38 -8.48 9.02 -6.53
C GLY A 38 -8.88 7.99 -5.47
N LYS A 39 -9.32 8.43 -4.29
CA LYS A 39 -9.88 7.53 -3.26
C LYS A 39 -11.19 6.89 -3.72
N LEU A 40 -12.05 7.66 -4.38
CA LEU A 40 -13.31 7.15 -4.93
C LEU A 40 -13.05 6.12 -6.04
N LYS A 41 -12.14 6.40 -6.97
CA LYS A 41 -11.73 5.45 -8.01
C LYS A 41 -11.12 4.17 -7.42
N LYS A 42 -10.22 4.29 -6.44
CA LYS A 42 -9.72 3.11 -5.71
C LYS A 42 -10.87 2.33 -5.10
N ARG A 43 -11.81 2.97 -4.40
CA ARG A 43 -12.95 2.27 -3.80
C ARG A 43 -13.90 1.63 -4.83
N LEU A 44 -14.08 2.25 -6.00
CA LEU A 44 -14.97 1.75 -7.05
C LEU A 44 -14.33 0.63 -7.88
N TRP A 45 -13.02 0.69 -8.11
CA TRP A 45 -12.28 -0.27 -8.93
C TRP A 45 -11.70 -1.43 -8.10
N TRP A 46 -11.45 -1.21 -6.81
CA TRP A 46 -11.07 -2.26 -5.88
C TRP A 46 -12.34 -2.99 -5.42
N ARG A 47 -12.78 -3.95 -6.22
CA ARG A 47 -13.69 -4.99 -5.73
C ARG A 47 -12.84 -6.02 -5.01
N GLU A 48 -13.06 -6.19 -3.71
CA GLU A 48 -12.58 -7.38 -3.00
C GLU A 48 -13.23 -8.58 -3.67
N GLN A 49 -12.49 -9.27 -4.52
CA GLN A 49 -12.93 -10.58 -4.98
C GLN A 49 -12.88 -11.52 -3.79
N PRO A 50 -13.97 -12.24 -3.48
CA PRO A 50 -13.96 -13.21 -2.40
C PRO A 50 -12.86 -14.22 -2.68
N LYS A 51 -11.93 -14.38 -1.74
CA LYS A 51 -10.83 -15.33 -1.88
C LYS A 51 -11.43 -16.73 -2.01
N PRO A 52 -11.17 -17.47 -3.10
CA PRO A 52 -11.70 -18.82 -3.24
C PRO A 52 -11.19 -19.69 -2.10
N LYS A 53 -12.07 -20.52 -1.53
CA LYS A 53 -11.68 -21.49 -0.51
C LYS A 53 -10.90 -22.62 -1.18
N VAL A 54 -9.58 -22.56 -1.07
CA VAL A 54 -8.68 -23.65 -1.47
C VAL A 54 -8.61 -24.66 -0.34
N SER A 55 -8.66 -25.96 -0.66
CA SER A 55 -8.53 -27.05 0.32
C SER A 55 -7.16 -26.98 1.04
N ALA A 56 -7.09 -27.58 2.22
CA ALA A 56 -5.84 -27.64 2.97
C ALA A 56 -4.78 -28.47 2.22
N GLU A 57 -5.21 -29.54 1.55
CA GLU A 57 -4.35 -30.42 0.75
C GLU A 57 -3.72 -29.67 -0.42
N THR A 58 -4.52 -28.97 -1.23
CA THR A 58 -4.01 -28.19 -2.37
C THR A 58 -3.08 -27.07 -1.89
N LYS A 59 -3.35 -26.43 -0.74
CA LYS A 59 -2.41 -25.46 -0.16
C LYS A 59 -1.08 -26.11 0.21
N ALA A 60 -1.09 -27.27 0.84
CA ALA A 60 0.13 -27.99 1.23
C ALA A 60 0.94 -28.39 0.00
N GLU A 61 0.28 -28.93 -1.03
CA GLU A 61 0.90 -29.30 -2.31
C GLU A 61 1.56 -28.10 -3.00
N LEU A 62 0.84 -26.98 -3.14
CA LEU A 62 1.39 -25.76 -3.75
C LEU A 62 2.54 -25.18 -2.91
N THR A 63 2.44 -25.22 -1.58
CA THR A 63 3.49 -24.72 -0.70
C THR A 63 4.76 -25.55 -0.83
N ALA A 64 4.63 -26.88 -0.94
CA ALA A 64 5.76 -27.77 -1.18
C ALA A 64 6.37 -27.54 -2.57
N HIS A 65 5.53 -27.41 -3.60
CA HIS A 65 5.96 -27.18 -4.98
C HIS A 65 6.78 -25.91 -5.15
N PHE A 66 6.36 -24.81 -4.54
CA PHE A 66 7.03 -23.51 -4.67
C PHE A 66 8.09 -23.22 -3.58
N ALA A 67 8.39 -24.16 -2.70
CA ALA A 67 9.29 -23.92 -1.56
C ALA A 67 10.69 -23.45 -2.01
N ASP A 68 11.24 -24.05 -3.06
CA ASP A 68 12.56 -23.70 -3.57
C ASP A 68 12.58 -22.35 -4.30
N ASP A 69 11.52 -22.04 -5.04
CA ASP A 69 11.35 -20.74 -5.71
C ASP A 69 11.24 -19.60 -4.70
N VAL A 70 10.51 -19.83 -3.59
CA VAL A 70 10.40 -18.85 -2.51
C VAL A 70 11.76 -18.61 -1.84
N ARG A 71 12.57 -19.65 -1.66
CA ARG A 71 13.95 -19.50 -1.14
C ARG A 71 14.84 -18.72 -2.11
N LEU A 72 14.75 -18.99 -3.41
CA LEU A 72 15.48 -18.26 -4.44
C LEU A 72 15.06 -16.78 -4.44
N LEU A 73 13.76 -16.51 -4.40
CA LEU A 73 13.22 -15.16 -4.35
C LEU A 73 13.71 -14.40 -3.12
N GLY A 74 13.70 -15.03 -1.94
CA GLY A 74 14.19 -14.44 -0.70
C GLY A 74 15.66 -14.00 -0.81
N ARG A 75 16.50 -14.79 -1.48
CA ARG A 75 17.90 -14.42 -1.76
C ARG A 75 18.01 -13.27 -2.75
N LEU A 76 17.15 -13.21 -3.76
CA LEU A 76 17.17 -12.15 -4.78
C LEU A 76 16.76 -10.78 -4.22
N ILE A 77 15.82 -10.75 -3.28
CA ILE A 77 15.30 -9.51 -2.70
C ILE A 77 15.88 -9.17 -1.31
N ASP A 78 16.80 -10.00 -0.80
CA ASP A 78 17.38 -9.90 0.54
C ASP A 78 16.33 -9.75 1.64
N ALA A 79 15.30 -10.62 1.60
CA ALA A 79 14.20 -10.61 2.57
C ALA A 79 13.82 -12.02 3.02
N ASP A 80 13.38 -12.12 4.28
CA ASP A 80 12.85 -13.36 4.83
C ASP A 80 11.41 -13.61 4.33
N LEU A 81 11.22 -14.73 3.65
CA LEU A 81 9.93 -15.21 3.14
C LEU A 81 9.48 -16.51 3.81
N SER A 82 10.08 -16.88 4.94
CA SER A 82 9.75 -18.11 5.70
C SER A 82 8.26 -18.23 6.04
N ALA A 83 7.57 -17.09 6.23
CA ALA A 83 6.13 -17.03 6.48
C ALA A 83 5.27 -17.57 5.33
N TRP A 84 5.82 -17.68 4.11
CA TRP A 84 5.09 -18.18 2.93
C TRP A 84 5.18 -19.71 2.81
N THR A 85 6.20 -20.31 3.42
CA THR A 85 6.42 -21.76 3.45
C THR A 85 6.08 -22.40 4.80
N GLY A 86 5.81 -21.59 5.83
CA GLY A 86 5.44 -22.06 7.16
C GLY A 86 4.05 -22.69 7.20
N PRO A 87 3.75 -23.51 8.24
CA PRO A 87 2.41 -24.07 8.41
C PRO A 87 1.42 -22.91 8.48
N ALA A 88 0.45 -22.91 7.56
CA ALA A 88 -0.58 -21.87 7.48
C ALA A 88 -1.16 -21.66 8.88
N GLN A 89 -0.84 -20.53 9.52
CA GLN A 89 -1.47 -20.16 10.77
C GLN A 89 -2.97 -20.14 10.51
N ILE A 90 -3.66 -21.10 11.10
CA ILE A 90 -5.13 -21.18 11.06
C ILE A 90 -5.59 -19.87 11.70
N ASP A 91 -6.07 -18.94 10.87
CA ASP A 91 -6.73 -17.72 11.31
C ASP A 91 -7.94 -18.14 12.18
N ARG A 92 -7.70 -18.26 13.48
CA ARG A 92 -8.74 -18.44 14.50
C ARG A 92 -9.41 -17.09 14.71
N ARG A 93 -10.17 -16.62 13.73
CA ARG A 93 -11.15 -15.55 13.92
C ARG A 93 -12.48 -16.04 13.39
N SER A 94 -13.21 -16.64 14.34
CA SER A 94 -14.64 -16.92 14.35
C SER A 94 -15.46 -15.67 14.04
#